data_AF-A0A956TIJ0-F1
#
_entry.id   AF-A0A956TIJ0-F1
#
_cell.length_a   1.000
_cell.length_b   1.000
_cell.length_c   1.000
_cell.angle_alpha   90.00
_cell.angle_beta   90.00
_cell.angle_gamma   90.00
#
_symmetry.space_group_name_H-M   'P 1'
#
loop_
_entity.id
_entity.type
_entity.pdbx_description
1 polymer ?
#
loop_
_entity_poly.entity_id
_entity_poly.type
_entity_poly.pdbx_seq_one_letter_code
_entity_poly.pdbx_strand_id
1 'polypeptide(L)'
;MNAPNVDNRAGAPDAGQDGPTPYSCLKHQHFSLHDDNGHYAIVPIRYEDRRMIQHWRNEQIESLRQKEPLTDAEQDRYFDTVVMPLRQETQPCQLLFSFLLDGRCIGYGGLVYIDWIHRRAEFSFLLATSRRDNRQRYIIELGLF
;
A
#
# COMPACT_ATOMS: atom_id res chain seq x y z
N MET A 1 24.87 -22.00 46.10
CA MET A 1 24.01 -22.40 44.96
C MET A 1 22.73 -21.58 45.03
N ASN A 2 22.62 -20.54 44.20
CA ASN A 2 21.45 -20.21 43.37
C ASN A 2 21.67 -18.84 42.73
N ALA A 3 21.36 -18.79 41.44
CA ALA A 3 21.79 -17.82 40.42
C ALA A 3 21.15 -16.42 40.57
N PRO A 4 21.74 -15.36 39.95
CA PRO A 4 21.08 -14.08 39.82
C PRO A 4 20.03 -14.13 38.68
N ASN A 5 18.80 -13.69 38.96
CA ASN A 5 17.78 -13.51 37.93
C ASN A 5 18.02 -12.16 37.24
N VAL A 6 18.36 -12.22 35.95
CA VAL A 6 18.52 -11.08 35.05
C VAL A 6 17.12 -10.69 34.58
N ASP A 7 16.57 -9.60 35.11
CA ASP A 7 15.33 -9.01 34.60
C ASP A 7 15.61 -8.34 33.26
N ASN A 8 15.59 -9.15 32.19
CA ASN A 8 15.73 -8.73 30.81
C ASN A 8 14.37 -8.21 30.32
N ARG A 9 13.96 -7.02 30.78
CA ARG A 9 12.90 -6.26 30.11
C ARG A 9 13.51 -5.55 28.92
N ALA A 10 13.66 -6.29 27.83
CA ALA A 10 13.70 -5.69 26.50
C ALA A 10 12.41 -4.87 26.38
N GLY A 11 12.57 -3.53 26.41
CA GLY A 11 11.48 -2.62 26.16
C GLY A 11 10.86 -2.98 24.81
N ALA A 12 9.55 -3.23 24.82
CA ALA A 12 8.78 -3.29 23.59
C ALA A 12 9.07 -2.00 22.79
N PRO A 13 9.28 -2.07 21.46
CA PRO A 13 9.42 -0.88 20.67
C PRO A 13 8.15 -0.04 20.83
N ASP A 14 8.39 1.20 21.23
CA ASP A 14 7.43 2.29 21.39
C ASP A 14 6.49 2.36 20.18
N ALA A 15 5.21 2.07 20.41
CA ALA A 15 4.12 2.28 19.46
C ALA A 15 3.87 3.78 19.35
N GLY A 16 4.72 4.48 18.59
CA GLY A 16 4.78 5.93 18.69
C GLY A 16 5.54 6.66 17.58
N GLN A 17 5.56 6.17 16.34
CA GLN A 17 5.92 6.96 15.15
C GLN A 17 5.22 6.44 13.88
N ASP A 18 3.88 6.50 13.84
CA ASP A 18 3.08 6.01 12.71
C ASP A 18 3.00 7.03 11.55
N GLY A 19 4.16 7.44 11.03
CA GLY A 19 4.25 7.98 9.67
C GLY A 19 4.43 6.82 8.68
N PRO A 20 3.95 6.93 7.42
CA PRO A 20 4.25 5.92 6.41
C PRO A 20 5.77 5.82 6.23
N THR A 21 6.38 4.73 6.71
CA THR A 21 7.80 4.43 6.49
C THR A 21 8.10 4.47 4.98
N PRO A 22 9.13 5.20 4.53
CA PRO A 22 9.52 5.27 3.13
C PRO A 22 10.04 3.93 2.59
N TYR A 23 10.00 3.74 1.28
CA TYR A 23 10.73 2.70 0.56
C TYR A 23 12.23 3.07 0.50
N SER A 24 13.11 2.23 1.03
CA SER A 24 14.56 2.47 1.06
C SER A 24 15.19 2.54 -0.33
N CYS A 25 14.59 1.87 -1.32
CA CYS A 25 15.06 1.84 -2.71
C CYS A 25 14.66 3.08 -3.53
N LEU A 26 13.81 3.98 -3.02
CA LEU A 26 13.31 5.15 -3.75
C LEU A 26 13.81 6.46 -3.15
N LYS A 27 14.25 7.39 -4.01
CA LYS A 27 14.64 8.75 -3.60
C LYS A 27 13.44 9.70 -3.51
N HIS A 28 12.45 9.51 -4.38
CA HIS A 28 11.20 10.27 -4.43
C HIS A 28 10.05 9.29 -4.50
N GLN A 29 9.06 9.50 -3.65
CA GLN A 29 7.96 8.56 -3.43
C GLN A 29 6.65 9.24 -3.01
N HIS A 30 6.69 10.57 -2.87
CA HIS A 30 5.53 11.40 -2.61
C HIS A 30 5.38 12.31 -3.81
N PHE A 31 4.24 12.21 -4.49
CA PHE A 31 3.91 13.01 -5.65
C PHE A 31 2.57 13.68 -5.38
N SER A 32 2.40 14.91 -5.83
CA SER A 32 1.15 15.64 -5.64
C SER A 32 0.86 16.50 -6.86
N LEU A 33 -0.41 16.58 -7.21
CA LEU A 33 -0.94 17.40 -8.29
C LEU A 33 -2.16 18.14 -7.76
N HIS A 34 -2.29 19.41 -8.12
CA HIS A 34 -3.48 20.19 -7.81
C HIS A 34 -4.08 20.73 -9.09
N ASP A 35 -5.39 20.53 -9.26
CA ASP A 35 -6.19 21.09 -10.35
C ASP A 35 -7.59 21.48 -9.83
N ASP A 36 -8.47 21.88 -10.76
CA ASP A 36 -9.86 22.23 -10.45
C ASP A 36 -10.69 21.07 -9.87
N ASN A 37 -10.18 19.83 -9.93
CA ASN A 37 -10.83 18.63 -9.41
C ASN A 37 -10.34 18.24 -8.00
N GLY A 38 -9.33 18.95 -7.45
CA GLY A 38 -8.85 18.79 -6.07
C GLY A 38 -7.34 18.56 -5.97
N HIS A 39 -6.89 18.07 -4.82
CA HIS A 39 -5.49 17.74 -4.55
C HIS A 39 -5.25 16.24 -4.63
N TYR A 40 -4.70 15.78 -5.75
CA TYR A 40 -4.26 14.41 -5.89
C TYR A 40 -2.89 14.19 -5.27
N ALA A 41 -2.68 13.02 -4.66
CA ALA A 41 -1.36 12.62 -4.21
C ALA A 41 -1.14 11.11 -4.34
N ILE A 42 0.11 10.73 -4.59
CA ILE A 42 0.58 9.35 -4.52
C ILE A 42 1.61 9.30 -3.42
N VAL A 43 1.38 8.44 -2.42
CA VAL A 43 2.26 8.27 -1.27
C VAL A 43 2.50 6.78 -1.03
N PRO A 44 3.60 6.36 -0.37
CA PRO A 44 3.81 4.96 -0.01
C PRO A 44 2.56 4.40 0.67
N ILE A 45 2.17 3.18 0.27
CA ILE A 45 0.91 2.55 0.70
C ILE A 45 0.71 2.70 2.20
N ARG A 46 -0.35 3.34 2.68
CA ARG A 46 -0.50 3.60 4.11
C ARG A 46 -1.15 2.42 4.82
N TYR A 47 -0.67 2.09 6.02
CA TYR A 47 -1.25 0.99 6.80
C TYR A 47 -2.73 1.26 7.17
N GLU A 48 -3.08 2.52 7.42
CA GLU A 48 -4.45 2.97 7.67
C GLU A 48 -5.42 2.68 6.51
N ASP A 49 -4.93 2.61 5.27
CA ASP A 49 -5.77 2.38 4.09
C ASP A 49 -6.12 0.90 3.87
N ARG A 50 -5.47 -0.02 4.58
CA ARG A 50 -5.54 -1.47 4.31
C ARG A 50 -6.97 -2.03 4.31
N ARG A 51 -7.85 -1.51 5.17
CA ARG A 51 -9.25 -1.95 5.27
C ARG A 51 -10.07 -1.51 4.07
N MET A 52 -9.93 -0.26 3.63
CA MET A 52 -10.61 0.21 2.42
C MET A 52 -10.12 -0.56 1.19
N ILE A 53 -8.82 -0.82 1.10
CA ILE A 53 -8.23 -1.63 0.03
C ILE A 53 -8.80 -3.05 0.02
N GLN A 54 -8.92 -3.68 1.19
CA GLN A 54 -9.54 -5.00 1.32
C GLN A 54 -10.98 -5.00 0.82
N HIS A 55 -11.79 -4.01 1.23
CA HIS A 55 -13.17 -3.87 0.76
C HIS A 55 -13.22 -3.74 -0.76
N TRP A 56 -12.43 -2.85 -1.35
CA TRP A 56 -12.39 -2.67 -2.81
C TRP A 56 -11.94 -3.94 -3.54
N ARG A 57 -10.98 -4.69 -2.99
CA ARG A 57 -10.55 -5.97 -3.56
C ARG A 57 -11.65 -7.02 -3.52
N ASN A 58 -12.40 -7.10 -2.41
CA ASN A 58 -13.48 -8.07 -2.27
C ASN A 58 -14.69 -7.72 -3.13
N GLU A 59 -15.07 -6.44 -3.17
CA GLU A 59 -16.20 -5.96 -4.00
C GLU A 59 -15.93 -6.09 -5.50
N GLN A 60 -14.66 -6.04 -5.91
CA GLN A 60 -14.24 -6.09 -7.31
C GLN A 60 -13.54 -7.40 -7.69
N ILE A 61 -13.72 -8.46 -6.88
CA ILE A 61 -12.96 -9.72 -6.98
C ILE A 61 -13.03 -10.37 -8.36
N GLU A 62 -14.17 -10.25 -9.06
CA GLU A 62 -14.36 -10.81 -10.40
C GLU A 62 -13.42 -10.22 -11.46
N SER A 63 -12.88 -9.02 -11.21
CA SER A 63 -11.91 -8.36 -12.09
C SER A 63 -10.46 -8.58 -11.66
N LEU A 64 -10.23 -9.32 -10.57
CA LEU A 64 -8.92 -9.52 -9.96
C LEU A 64 -8.43 -10.96 -10.14
N ARG A 65 -7.12 -11.17 -9.99
CA ARG A 65 -6.52 -12.52 -9.93
C ARG A 65 -6.82 -13.26 -8.62
N GLN A 66 -7.34 -12.54 -7.63
CA GLN A 66 -7.75 -13.08 -6.34
C GLN A 66 -8.94 -14.02 -6.52
N LYS A 67 -8.87 -15.21 -5.92
CA LYS A 67 -9.91 -16.24 -6.06
C LYS A 67 -11.00 -16.14 -5.00
N GLU A 68 -10.62 -15.79 -3.77
CA GLU A 68 -11.50 -15.76 -2.60
C GLU A 68 -11.46 -14.39 -1.92
N PRO A 69 -12.55 -13.90 -1.33
CA PRO A 69 -12.55 -12.67 -0.54
C PRO A 69 -11.55 -12.74 0.62
N LEU A 70 -10.85 -11.64 0.87
CA LEU A 70 -9.91 -11.50 1.98
C LEU A 70 -10.66 -11.21 3.29
N THR A 71 -10.34 -11.97 4.33
CA THR A 71 -10.71 -11.66 5.71
C THR A 71 -9.81 -10.58 6.31
N ASP A 72 -10.27 -9.97 7.40
CA ASP A 72 -9.53 -8.91 8.08
C ASP A 72 -8.15 -9.39 8.55
N ALA A 73 -8.10 -10.61 9.08
CA ALA A 73 -6.87 -11.24 9.54
C ALA A 73 -5.89 -11.53 8.39
N GLU A 74 -6.39 -11.93 7.21
CA GLU A 74 -5.55 -12.13 6.03
C GLU A 74 -4.99 -10.83 5.49
N GLN A 75 -5.79 -9.76 5.50
CA GLN A 75 -5.34 -8.44 5.07
C GLN A 75 -4.28 -7.87 6.01
N ASP A 76 -4.49 -7.97 7.33
CA ASP A 76 -3.50 -7.51 8.31
C ASP A 76 -2.20 -8.31 8.14
N ARG A 77 -2.31 -9.64 8.08
CA ARG A 77 -1.15 -10.52 7.85
C ARG A 77 -0.41 -10.15 6.56
N TYR A 78 -1.12 -9.88 5.45
CA TYR A 78 -0.47 -9.46 4.21
C TYR A 78 0.30 -8.15 4.38
N PHE A 79 -0.28 -7.15 5.06
CA PHE A 79 0.42 -5.89 5.32
C PHE A 79 1.64 -6.11 6.23
N ASP A 80 1.46 -6.81 7.34
CA ASP A 80 2.48 -7.01 8.37
C ASP A 80 3.65 -7.86 7.87
N THR A 81 3.38 -8.92 7.11
CA THR A 81 4.41 -9.90 6.73
C THR A 81 4.94 -9.73 5.31
N VAL A 82 4.27 -8.95 4.47
CA VAL A 82 4.69 -8.73 3.07
C VAL A 82 4.90 -7.26 2.78
N VAL A 83 3.86 -6.43 2.92
CA VAL A 83 3.94 -5.04 2.45
C VAL A 83 4.91 -4.19 3.27
N MET A 84 4.87 -4.28 4.60
CA MET A 84 5.75 -3.48 5.47
C MET A 84 7.23 -3.92 5.36
N PRO A 85 7.58 -5.22 5.39
CA PRO A 85 8.98 -5.66 5.24
C PRO A 85 9.62 -5.22 3.92
N LEU A 86 8.87 -5.28 2.81
CA LEU A 86 9.36 -4.90 1.48
C LEU A 86 9.82 -3.45 1.39
N ARG A 87 9.40 -2.57 2.31
CA ARG A 87 9.86 -1.19 2.34
C ARG A 87 11.34 -1.03 2.64
N GLN A 88 11.94 -2.01 3.33
CA GLN A 88 13.36 -1.96 3.68
C GLN A 88 14.24 -2.70 2.67
N GLU A 89 13.66 -3.44 1.74
CA GLU A 89 14.42 -4.14 0.72
C GLU A 89 14.99 -3.17 -0.33
N THR A 90 16.23 -3.44 -0.76
CA THR A 90 16.87 -2.67 -1.84
C THR A 90 16.32 -3.03 -3.21
N GLN A 91 15.74 -4.23 -3.35
CA GLN A 91 15.17 -4.76 -4.59
C GLN A 91 13.84 -5.49 -4.31
N PRO A 92 12.80 -4.78 -3.83
CA PRO A 92 11.53 -5.41 -3.48
C PRO A 92 10.83 -5.96 -4.71
N CYS A 93 10.07 -7.05 -4.53
CA CYS A 93 9.27 -7.63 -5.60
C CYS A 93 7.98 -6.84 -5.90
N GLN A 94 7.60 -5.89 -5.04
CA GLN A 94 6.48 -4.97 -5.25
C GLN A 94 6.72 -3.62 -4.56
N LEU A 95 6.21 -2.55 -5.17
CA LEU A 95 6.16 -1.19 -4.66
C LEU A 95 4.71 -0.72 -4.76
N LEU A 96 4.06 -0.48 -3.63
CA LEU A 96 2.65 -0.11 -3.57
C LEU A 96 2.49 1.30 -3.01
N PHE A 97 1.50 2.00 -3.54
CA PHE A 97 1.19 3.38 -3.20
C PHE A 97 -0.31 3.56 -2.98
N SER A 98 -0.65 4.41 -2.01
CA SER A 98 -2.00 4.93 -1.84
C SER A 98 -2.20 6.09 -2.79
N PHE A 99 -3.35 6.11 -3.47
CA PHE A 99 -3.77 7.22 -4.31
C PHE A 99 -4.82 8.05 -3.57
N LEU A 100 -4.51 9.33 -3.35
CA LEU A 100 -5.28 10.22 -2.50
C LEU A 100 -5.93 11.31 -3.32
N LEU A 101 -7.12 11.73 -2.90
CA LEU A 101 -7.78 12.98 -3.29
C LEU A 101 -8.14 13.73 -2.02
N ASP A 102 -7.62 14.95 -1.88
CA ASP A 102 -7.79 15.81 -0.70
C ASP A 102 -7.43 15.08 0.60
N GLY A 103 -6.34 14.29 0.56
CA GLY A 103 -5.83 13.49 1.67
C GLY A 103 -6.59 12.19 1.95
N ARG A 104 -7.71 11.93 1.27
CA ARG A 104 -8.51 10.70 1.42
C ARG A 104 -8.08 9.67 0.40
N CYS A 105 -7.92 8.42 0.83
CA CYS A 105 -7.59 7.34 -0.09
C CYS A 105 -8.77 7.05 -1.01
N ILE A 106 -8.50 7.05 -2.31
CA ILE A 106 -9.48 6.81 -3.37
C ILE A 106 -9.10 5.64 -4.26
N GLY A 107 -7.94 5.04 -4.03
CA GLY A 107 -7.44 3.88 -4.74
C GLY A 107 -6.03 3.53 -4.28
N TYR A 108 -5.49 2.48 -4.85
CA TYR A 108 -4.10 2.09 -4.63
C TYR A 108 -3.56 1.41 -5.88
N GLY A 109 -2.24 1.35 -5.97
CA GLY A 109 -1.59 0.70 -7.09
C GLY A 109 -0.08 0.71 -6.96
N GLY A 110 0.61 0.46 -8.06
CA GLY A 110 2.05 0.52 -8.14
C GLY A 110 2.60 -0.58 -9.02
N LEU A 111 3.82 -1.02 -8.71
CA LEU A 111 4.54 -2.03 -9.46
C LEU A 111 4.55 -3.34 -8.68
N VAL A 112 4.18 -4.44 -9.33
CA VAL A 112 4.16 -5.78 -8.76
C VAL A 112 4.94 -6.74 -9.66
N TYR A 113 5.39 -7.86 -9.10
CA TYR A 113 6.24 -8.83 -9.81
C TYR A 113 7.48 -8.17 -10.45
N ILE A 114 8.14 -7.29 -9.69
CA ILE A 114 9.32 -6.56 -10.16
C ILE A 114 10.48 -7.53 -10.35
N ASP A 115 10.97 -7.62 -11.58
CA ASP A 115 12.21 -8.26 -11.97
C ASP A 115 13.28 -7.20 -12.21
N TRP A 116 14.16 -7.05 -11.23
CA TRP A 116 15.24 -6.07 -11.24
C TRP A 116 16.34 -6.37 -12.27
N ILE A 117 16.55 -7.65 -12.61
CA ILE A 117 17.57 -8.06 -13.59
C ILE A 117 17.14 -7.63 -14.98
N HIS A 118 15.88 -7.91 -15.34
CA HIS A 118 15.34 -7.61 -16.67
C HIS A 118 14.68 -6.23 -16.75
N ARG A 119 14.58 -5.50 -15.63
CA ARG A 119 13.89 -4.20 -15.50
C ARG A 119 12.45 -4.26 -15.99
N ARG A 120 11.72 -5.27 -15.51
CA ARG A 120 10.31 -5.49 -15.83
C ARG A 120 9.49 -5.49 -14.55
N ALA A 121 8.25 -5.03 -14.66
CA ALA A 121 7.27 -5.14 -13.61
C ALA A 121 5.89 -5.15 -14.26
N GLU A 122 4.91 -5.68 -13.55
CA GLU A 122 3.51 -5.48 -13.89
C GLU A 122 2.99 -4.24 -13.17
N PHE A 123 2.19 -3.44 -13.87
CA PHE A 123 1.48 -2.33 -13.27
C PHE A 123 0.16 -2.83 -12.66
N SER A 124 -0.10 -2.47 -11.41
CA SER A 124 -1.35 -2.78 -10.69
C SER A 124 -2.02 -1.49 -10.26
N PHE A 125 -3.33 -1.40 -10.45
CA PHE A 125 -4.11 -0.24 -10.05
C PHE A 125 -5.56 -0.63 -9.78
N LEU A 126 -6.12 -0.12 -8.69
CA LEU A 126 -7.53 -0.31 -8.31
C LEU A 126 -8.05 0.96 -7.63
N LEU A 127 -9.12 1.53 -8.16
CA LEU A 127 -9.85 2.61 -7.53
C LEU A 127 -10.93 2.08 -6.58
N ALA A 128 -11.39 2.96 -5.69
CA ALA A 128 -12.57 2.73 -4.88
C ALA A 128 -13.75 2.28 -5.75
N THR A 129 -14.51 1.29 -5.29
CA THR A 129 -15.62 0.69 -6.04
C THR A 129 -16.64 1.73 -6.53
N SER A 130 -16.90 2.76 -5.73
CA SER A 130 -17.80 3.88 -6.07
C SER A 130 -17.37 4.70 -7.30
N ARG A 131 -16.14 4.51 -7.80
CA ARG A 131 -15.59 5.20 -8.98
C ARG A 131 -15.73 4.39 -10.26
N ARG A 132 -16.13 3.11 -10.17
CA ARG A 132 -16.21 2.18 -11.30
C ARG A 132 -17.24 2.61 -12.36
N ASP A 133 -18.36 3.16 -11.93
CA ASP A 133 -19.49 3.46 -12.83
C ASP A 133 -19.24 4.67 -13.74
N ASN A 134 -18.23 5.49 -13.42
CA ASN A 134 -17.82 6.61 -14.26
C ASN A 134 -16.51 6.29 -14.99
N ARG A 135 -16.65 5.66 -16.16
CA ARG A 135 -15.51 5.27 -17.02
C ARG A 135 -14.59 6.42 -17.38
N GLN A 136 -15.14 7.61 -17.69
CA GLN A 136 -14.32 8.75 -18.08
C GLN A 136 -13.43 9.21 -16.92
N ARG A 137 -14.02 9.30 -15.72
CA ARG A 137 -13.29 9.64 -14.50
C ARG A 137 -12.22 8.60 -14.18
N TYR A 138 -12.54 7.32 -14.30
CA TYR A 138 -11.58 6.23 -14.10
C TYR A 138 -10.35 6.37 -15.00
N ILE A 139 -10.55 6.65 -16.30
CA ILE A 139 -9.45 6.80 -17.25
C ILE A 139 -8.57 8.00 -16.91
N ILE A 140 -9.18 9.13 -16.51
CA ILE A 140 -8.44 10.31 -16.08
C ILE A 140 -7.61 9.99 -14.84
N GLU A 141 -8.22 9.40 -13.83
CA GLU A 141 -7.57 9.06 -12.56
C GLU A 141 -6.49 7.99 -12.71
N LEU A 142 -6.65 7.04 -13.64
CA LEU A 142 -5.60 6.12 -14.05
C LEU A 142 -4.41 6.85 -14.70
N GLY A 143 -4.66 7.90 -15.49
CA GLY A 143 -3.61 8.70 -16.12
C GLY A 143 -2.92 9.69 -15.16
N LEU A 144 -3.56 10.00 -14.03
CA LEU A 144 -2.98 10.81 -12.96
C LEU A 144 -2.08 10.00 -12.02
N PHE A 145 -2.37 8.69 -11.88
CA PHE A 145 -1.58 7.76 -11.09
C PHE A 145 -0.29 7.34 -11.80
#